data_AF-A0A969QQN1-F1
#
_entry.id   AF-A0A969QQN1-F1
#
_cell.length_a   1.000
_cell.length_b   1.000
_cell.length_c   1.000
_cell.angle_alpha   90.00
_cell.angle_beta   90.00
_cell.angle_gamma   90.00
#
_symmetry.space_group_name_H-M   'P 1'
#
loop_
_entity.id
_entity.type
_entity.pdbx_description
1 polymer ?
#
loop_
_entity_poly.entity_id
_entity_poly.type
_entity_poly.pdbx_seq_one_letter_code
_entity_poly.pdbx_strand_id
1 'polypeptide(L)'
;MSREHSTPQVHSAAWIIQAWISFVVSISATAIGITYLPVDGWIKGYLGMGLAFTVGSTISISKTTRDTHEARKLTARVDEARVEKLLSEHHPLN
;
A
#
# COMPACT_ATOMS: atom_id res chain seq x y z
N MET A 1 -9.33 12.91 29.39
CA MET A 1 -8.65 11.75 28.76
C MET A 1 -8.13 12.24 27.41
N SER A 2 -6.91 12.80 27.38
CA SER A 2 -6.34 13.41 26.17
C SER A 2 -6.08 12.32 25.13
N ARG A 3 -6.81 12.35 24.02
CA ARG A 3 -6.58 11.46 22.89
C ARG A 3 -5.32 11.93 22.16
N GLU A 4 -4.24 11.17 22.27
CA GLU A 4 -3.08 11.36 21.39
C GLU A 4 -3.51 11.13 19.94
N HIS A 5 -3.53 12.20 19.15
CA HIS A 5 -3.61 12.07 17.70
C HIS A 5 -2.31 11.42 17.22
N SER A 6 -2.34 10.10 16.99
CA SER A 6 -1.23 9.40 16.34
C SER A 6 -1.02 10.02 14.95
N THR A 7 -0.01 10.88 14.85
CA THR A 7 0.42 11.48 13.59
C THR A 7 0.83 10.32 12.66
N PRO A 8 0.43 10.31 11.37
CA PRO A 8 0.85 9.27 10.46
C PRO A 8 2.37 9.17 10.50
N GLN A 9 2.91 8.01 10.91
CA GLN A 9 4.35 7.78 10.92
C GLN A 9 4.82 7.72 9.46
N VAL A 10 5.45 8.80 8.99
CA VAL A 10 6.00 8.89 7.65
C VAL A 10 7.37 8.20 7.66
N HIS A 11 7.61 7.28 6.74
CA HIS A 11 8.91 6.63 6.61
C HIS A 11 10.00 7.65 6.24
N SER A 12 11.24 7.41 6.70
CA SER A 12 12.38 8.25 6.34
C SER A 12 12.68 8.17 4.83
N ALA A 13 13.21 9.26 4.26
CA ALA A 13 13.57 9.30 2.84
C ALA A 13 14.56 8.18 2.46
N ALA A 14 15.51 7.86 3.34
CA ALA A 14 16.46 6.76 3.15
C ALA A 14 15.76 5.40 3.00
N TRP A 15 14.76 5.12 3.85
CA TRP A 15 14.00 3.88 3.77
C TRP A 15 13.19 3.78 2.47
N ILE A 16 12.56 4.88 2.06
CA ILE A 16 11.79 4.94 0.80
C ILE A 16 12.72 4.65 -0.39
N ILE A 17 13.89 5.28 -0.44
CA ILE A 17 14.88 5.07 -1.50
C ILE A 17 15.37 3.62 -1.51
N GLN A 18 15.70 3.05 -0.35
CA GLN A 18 16.15 1.66 -0.24
C GLN A 18 15.08 0.68 -0.76
N ALA A 19 13.80 0.90 -0.42
CA ALA A 19 12.71 0.05 -0.88
C ALA A 19 12.59 0.07 -2.42
N TRP A 20 12.69 1.25 -3.03
CA TRP A 20 12.69 1.40 -4.49
C TRP A 20 13.89 0.73 -5.15
N ILE A 21 15.09 0.90 -4.61
CA ILE A 21 16.31 0.25 -5.12
C ILE A 21 16.15 -1.26 -5.06
N SER A 22 15.70 -1.81 -3.91
CA SER A 22 15.52 -3.25 -3.72
C SER A 22 14.51 -3.83 -4.71
N PHE A 23 13.41 -3.12 -4.95
CA PHE A 23 12.39 -3.52 -5.91
C PHE A 23 12.94 -3.57 -7.34
N VAL A 24 13.64 -2.51 -7.79
CA VAL A 24 14.24 -2.45 -9.12
C VAL A 24 15.30 -3.54 -9.28
N VAL A 25 16.20 -3.71 -8.31
CA VAL A 25 17.23 -4.75 -8.33
C VAL A 25 16.61 -6.15 -8.41
N SER A 26 15.55 -6.43 -7.66
CA SER A 26 14.87 -7.73 -7.69
C SER A 26 14.28 -8.05 -9.07
N ILE A 27 13.59 -7.08 -9.70
CA ILE A 27 12.98 -7.26 -11.02
C ILE A 27 14.07 -7.42 -12.08
N SER A 28 15.10 -6.56 -12.05
CA SER A 28 16.21 -6.62 -13.00
C SER A 28 16.99 -7.93 -12.88
N ALA A 29 17.31 -8.38 -11.67
CA ALA A 29 18.02 -9.64 -11.45
C ALA A 29 17.22 -10.83 -11.99
N THR A 30 15.91 -10.86 -11.76
CA THR A 30 15.04 -11.93 -12.27
C THR A 30 14.94 -11.89 -13.79
N ALA A 31 14.75 -10.71 -14.39
CA ALA A 31 14.70 -10.53 -15.83
C ALA A 31 16.01 -10.96 -16.50
N ILE A 32 17.16 -10.57 -15.94
CA ILE A 32 18.49 -11.01 -16.36
C ILE A 32 18.59 -12.54 -16.29
N GLY A 33 18.18 -13.15 -15.18
CA GLY A 33 18.15 -14.61 -15.02
C GLY A 33 17.34 -15.31 -16.11
N ILE A 34 16.17 -14.77 -16.48
CA ILE A 34 15.35 -15.29 -17.58
C ILE A 34 16.08 -15.17 -18.92
N THR A 35 16.77 -14.05 -19.18
CA THR A 35 17.48 -13.86 -20.47
C THR A 35 18.64 -14.83 -20.65
N TYR A 36 19.42 -15.10 -19.59
CA TYR A 36 20.57 -16.00 -19.62
C TYR A 36 20.21 -17.49 -19.54
N LEU A 37 18.94 -17.83 -19.30
CA LEU A 37 18.51 -19.22 -19.22
C LEU A 37 18.65 -19.92 -20.59
N PRO A 38 19.30 -21.09 -20.69
CA PRO A 38 19.51 -21.80 -21.96
C PRO A 38 18.26 -22.62 -22.33
N VAL A 39 17.13 -21.93 -22.54
CA VAL A 39 15.84 -22.53 -22.90
C VAL A 39 15.22 -21.82 -24.09
N ASP A 40 14.18 -22.45 -24.66
CA ASP A 40 13.45 -21.92 -25.80
C ASP A 40 12.77 -20.58 -25.52
N GLY A 41 12.58 -19.77 -26.56
CA GLY A 41 12.04 -18.41 -26.44
C GLY A 41 10.63 -18.37 -25.85
N TRP A 42 9.82 -19.38 -26.15
CA TRP A 42 8.47 -19.53 -25.59
C TRP A 42 8.48 -19.68 -24.07
N ILE A 43 9.40 -20.47 -23.52
CA ILE A 43 9.53 -20.69 -22.07
C ILE A 43 9.96 -19.39 -21.39
N LYS A 44 10.89 -18.64 -21.99
CA LYS A 44 11.28 -17.31 -21.50
C LYS A 44 10.09 -16.34 -21.50
N GLY A 45 9.27 -16.38 -22.54
CA GLY A 45 8.04 -15.61 -22.64
C GLY A 45 7.03 -15.94 -21.53
N TYR A 46 6.81 -17.22 -21.26
CA TYR A 46 5.95 -17.68 -20.16
C TYR A 46 6.44 -17.18 -18.79
N LEU A 47 7.74 -17.30 -18.51
CA LEU A 47 8.35 -16.80 -17.28
C LEU A 47 8.26 -15.26 -17.17
N GLY A 48 8.48 -14.55 -18.28
CA GLY A 48 8.35 -13.10 -18.34
C GLY A 48 6.92 -12.62 -18.08
N MET A 49 5.93 -13.29 -18.66
CA MET A 49 4.51 -13.03 -18.38
C MET A 49 4.18 -13.25 -16.90
N GLY A 50 4.66 -14.35 -16.32
CA GLY A 50 4.48 -14.64 -14.89
C GLY A 50 5.10 -13.56 -14.00
N LEU A 51 6.34 -13.13 -14.29
CA LEU A 51 7.00 -12.04 -13.57
C LEU A 51 6.19 -10.74 -13.66
N ALA A 52 5.76 -10.35 -14.86
CA ALA A 52 4.98 -9.13 -15.07
C ALA A 52 3.64 -9.17 -14.33
N PHE A 53 2.92 -10.30 -14.38
CA PHE A 53 1.64 -10.46 -13.70
C PHE A 53 1.78 -10.46 -12.18
N THR A 54 2.79 -11.12 -11.62
CA THR A 54 3.08 -11.10 -10.19
C THR A 54 3.43 -9.71 -9.69
N VAL A 55 4.27 -8.97 -10.41
CA VAL A 55 4.61 -7.58 -10.05
C VAL A 55 3.36 -6.68 -10.13
N GLY A 56 2.59 -6.77 -11.22
CA GLY A 56 1.37 -5.99 -11.40
C GLY A 56 0.32 -6.24 -10.31
N SER A 57 0.05 -7.51 -10.01
CA SER A 57 -0.90 -7.91 -8.95
C SER A 57 -0.46 -7.47 -7.56
N THR A 58 0.84 -7.53 -7.25
CA THR A 58 1.39 -7.03 -5.98
C THR A 58 1.13 -5.53 -5.82
N ILE A 59 1.35 -4.73 -6.87
CA ILE A 59 1.06 -3.29 -6.86
C ILE A 59 -0.43 -3.03 -6.67
N SER A 60 -1.30 -3.79 -7.34
CA SER A 60 -2.75 -3.67 -7.20
C SER A 60 -3.19 -3.97 -5.77
N ILE A 61 -2.73 -5.07 -5.18
CA ILE A 61 -3.02 -5.42 -3.78
C ILE A 61 -2.51 -4.34 -2.82
N SER A 62 -1.31 -3.80 -3.06
CA SER A 62 -0.75 -2.73 -2.23
C SER A 62 -1.62 -1.47 -2.26
N LYS A 63 -2.13 -1.08 -3.44
CA LYS A 63 -3.07 0.04 -3.58
C LYS A 63 -4.37 -0.25 -2.86
N THR A 64 -5.00 -1.40 -3.13
CA THR A 64 -6.26 -1.79 -2.45
C THR A 64 -6.12 -1.81 -0.93
N THR A 65 -4.99 -2.27 -0.41
CA THR A 65 -4.71 -2.28 1.03
C THR A 65 -4.60 -0.87 1.59
N ARG A 66 -3.90 0.03 0.89
CA ARG A 66 -3.78 1.44 1.26
C ARG A 66 -5.14 2.13 1.22
N ASP A 67 -5.89 1.96 0.14
CA ASP A 67 -7.22 2.55 -0.05
C ASP A 67 -8.18 2.08 1.05
N THR A 68 -8.14 0.79 1.41
CA THR A 68 -8.94 0.23 2.50
C THR A 68 -8.55 0.83 3.86
N HIS A 69 -7.25 1.04 4.10
CA HIS A 69 -6.76 1.65 5.34
C HIS A 69 -7.22 3.11 5.46
N GLU A 70 -7.09 3.89 4.38
CA GLU A 70 -7.53 5.29 4.32
C GLU A 70 -9.05 5.40 4.46
N ALA A 71 -9.82 4.55 3.79
CA ALA A 71 -11.29 4.53 3.90
C ALA A 71 -11.77 4.28 5.34
N ARG A 72 -11.20 3.28 6.03
CA ARG A 72 -11.55 2.99 7.44
C ARG A 72 -11.27 4.17 8.36
N LYS A 73 -10.13 4.86 8.15
CA LYS A 73 -9.77 6.04 8.94
C LYS A 73 -10.73 7.19 8.72
N LEU A 74 -11.20 7.40 7.49
CA LEU A 74 -12.18 8.44 7.16
C LEU A 74 -13.54 8.14 7.80
N THR A 75 -14.04 6.90 7.70
CA THR A 75 -15.30 6.50 8.32
C THR A 75 -15.29 6.74 9.83
N ALA A 76 -14.21 6.33 10.52
CA ALA A 76 -14.10 6.53 11.96
C ALA A 76 -14.17 8.02 12.38
N ARG A 77 -13.58 8.93 11.59
CA ARG A 77 -13.65 10.37 11.84
C ARG A 77 -15.04 10.95 11.61
N VAL A 78 -15.76 10.44 10.60
CA VAL A 78 -17.14 10.86 10.32
C VAL A 78 -18.06 10.39 11.44
N ASP A 79 -17.89 9.16 11.92
CA ASP A 79 -18.67 8.63 13.04
C ASP A 79 -18.40 9.43 14.31
N GLU A 80 -17.14 9.77 14.61
CA GLU A 80 -16.79 10.64 15.75
C GLU A 80 -17.46 12.01 15.66
N ALA A 81 -17.40 12.68 14.50
CA ALA A 81 -18.04 13.99 14.29
C ALA A 81 -19.58 13.91 14.38
N ARG A 82 -20.20 12.82 13.89
CA ARG A 82 -21.64 12.60 14.04
C ARG A 82 -22.03 12.40 15.50
N VAL A 83 -21.25 11.62 16.25
CA VAL A 83 -21.47 11.41 17.68
C VAL A 83 -21.32 12.72 18.45
N GLU A 84 -20.29 13.53 18.16
CA GLU A 84 -20.09 14.85 18.77
C GLU A 84 -21.27 15.79 18.48
N LYS A 85 -21.80 15.78 17.25
CA LYS A 85 -22.99 16.55 16.90
C LYS A 85 -24.23 16.12 17.69
N LEU A 86 -24.49 14.82 17.79
CA LEU A 86 -25.61 14.30 18.58
C LEU A 86 -25.50 14.66 20.06
N LEU A 87 -24.28 14.58 20.62
CA LEU A 87 -24.02 14.96 22.02
C LEU A 87 -24.21 16.46 22.26
N SER A 88 -23.85 17.31 21.30
CA SER A 88 -24.03 18.76 21.42
C SER A 88 -25.49 19.20 21.22
N GLU A 89 -26.24 18.55 20.32
CA GLU A 89 -27.68 18.80 20.14
C GLU A 89 -28.52 18.35 21.35
N HIS A 90 -28.10 17.32 22.08
CA HIS A 90 -28.83 16.77 23.24
C HIS A 90 -28.34 17.27 24.60
N HIS A 91 -27.55 18.35 24.66
CA HIS A 91 -27.06 18.88 25.94
C HIS A 91 -28.21 19.52 26.76
N PRO A 92 -28.61 18.95 27.92
CA PRO A 92 -29.84 19.33 28.63
C PRO A 92 -29.70 20.59 29.51
N LEU A 93 -28.88 21.58 29.12
CA LEU A 93 -28.63 22.81 29.91
C LEU A 93 -28.88 24.10 29.11
N ASN A 94 -29.92 24.11 28.27
CA ASN A 94 -30.60 25.33 27.84
C ASN A 94 -32.12 25.11 27.92
#